data_AF-A0A650EN29-F1
#
_entry.id   AF-A0A650EN29-F1
#
_cell.length_a   1.000
_cell.length_b   1.000
_cell.length_c   1.000
_cell.angle_alpha   90.00
_cell.angle_beta   90.00
_cell.angle_gamma   90.00
#
_symmetry.space_group_name_H-M   'P 1'
#
loop_
_entity.id
_entity.type
_entity.pdbx_description
1 polymer ?
#
loop_
_entity_poly.entity_id
_entity_poly.type
_entity_poly.pdbx_seq_one_letter_code
_entity_poly.pdbx_strand_id
1 'polypeptide(L)'
;MNYTYKFLNGKVYIFDGNENTDIRDIGLVKVAIEYPETRLGTVELVRVELYDENENFICNDNDIINSEIWHNKDDVRVSLVKKYAVSPEIVFVLE
;
A
#
# COMPACT_ATOMS: atom_id res chain seq x y z
N MET A 1 -5.45 11.96 9.62
CA MET A 1 -6.79 11.38 9.35
C MET A 1 -6.68 9.88 9.60
N ASN A 2 -7.62 9.30 10.34
CA ASN A 2 -7.66 7.84 10.52
C ASN A 2 -8.51 7.27 9.39
N TYR A 3 -7.86 6.64 8.42
CA TYR A 3 -8.55 5.92 7.35
C TYR A 3 -8.97 4.55 7.86
N THR A 4 -10.16 4.11 7.47
CA THR A 4 -10.62 2.75 7.72
C THR A 4 -10.61 1.97 6.41
N TYR A 5 -10.06 0.75 6.43
CA TYR A 5 -10.09 -0.18 5.31
C TYR A 5 -11.28 -1.12 5.48
N LYS A 6 -12.15 -1.27 4.48
CA LYS A 6 -13.19 -2.31 4.49
C LYS A 6 -13.14 -3.17 3.24
N PHE A 7 -13.29 -4.46 3.43
CA PHE A 7 -13.42 -5.41 2.35
C PHE A 7 -14.89 -5.53 1.92
N LEU A 8 -15.18 -5.20 0.66
CA LEU A 8 -16.53 -5.26 0.07
C LEU A 8 -16.41 -5.82 -1.35
N ASN A 9 -17.27 -6.78 -1.70
CA ASN A 9 -17.34 -7.36 -3.05
C ASN A 9 -16.00 -7.85 -3.64
N GLY A 10 -15.09 -8.35 -2.78
CA GLY A 10 -13.79 -8.84 -3.24
C GLY A 10 -12.67 -7.80 -3.30
N LYS A 11 -12.95 -6.54 -2.95
CA LYS A 11 -12.00 -5.41 -3.00
C LYS A 11 -11.87 -4.72 -1.65
N VAL A 12 -10.73 -4.07 -1.40
CA VAL A 12 -10.55 -3.17 -0.26
C VAL A 12 -10.87 -1.74 -0.68
N TYR A 13 -11.72 -1.09 0.11
CA TYR A 13 -12.05 0.32 -0.04
C TYR A 13 -11.53 1.12 1.16
N ILE A 14 -11.11 2.35 0.88
CA ILE A 14 -10.61 3.30 1.88
C ILE A 14 -11.73 4.27 2.22
N PHE A 15 -11.97 4.46 3.52
CA PHE A 15 -12.96 5.38 4.06
C PHE A 15 -12.26 6.45 4.91
N ASP A 16 -12.55 7.72 4.66
CA ASP A 16 -12.20 8.78 5.61
C ASP A 16 -13.08 8.65 6.85
N GLY A 17 -12.51 8.82 8.04
CA GLY A 17 -13.12 8.55 9.34
C GLY A 17 -14.41 9.34 9.64
N ASN A 18 -14.78 10.26 8.76
CA ASN A 18 -16.09 10.92 8.74
C ASN A 18 -17.02 10.17 7.76
N GLU A 19 -17.84 9.26 8.31
CA GLU A 19 -19.15 8.91 7.75
C GLU A 19 -19.26 8.07 6.47
N ASN A 20 -18.44 7.05 6.20
CA ASN A 20 -18.69 6.10 5.09
C ASN A 20 -18.93 6.74 3.69
N THR A 21 -18.68 8.04 3.51
CA THR A 21 -19.22 8.85 2.42
C THR A 21 -18.29 8.88 1.22
N ASP A 22 -16.98 8.88 1.48
CA ASP A 22 -15.95 8.77 0.44
C ASP A 22 -15.42 7.33 0.40
N ILE A 23 -16.12 6.49 -0.36
CA ILE A 23 -15.62 5.18 -0.80
C ILE A 23 -14.66 5.42 -1.95
N ARG A 24 -13.37 5.20 -1.76
CA ARG A 24 -12.39 5.27 -2.86
C ARG A 24 -11.83 3.87 -3.16
N ASP A 25 -11.96 3.46 -4.42
CA ASP A 25 -11.28 2.27 -4.94
C ASP A 25 -9.79 2.59 -5.12
N ILE A 26 -8.94 1.59 -4.94
CA ILE A 26 -7.49 1.74 -5.10
C ILE A 26 -7.18 1.44 -6.56
N GLY A 27 -6.86 2.49 -7.32
CA GLY A 27 -6.45 2.38 -8.72
C GLY A 27 -4.94 2.28 -8.89
N LEU A 28 -4.16 2.72 -7.92
CA LEU A 28 -2.70 2.70 -7.96
C LEU A 28 -2.08 2.69 -6.55
N VAL A 29 -1.06 1.87 -6.37
CA VAL A 29 -0.25 1.77 -5.14
C VAL A 29 1.19 2.12 -5.49
N LYS A 30 1.72 3.20 -4.93
CA LYS A 30 3.15 3.54 -5.05
C LYS A 30 3.85 3.18 -3.75
N VAL A 31 5.00 2.54 -3.89
CA VAL A 31 5.75 1.98 -2.77
C VAL A 31 7.17 2.47 -2.88
N ALA A 32 7.64 3.23 -1.90
CA ALA A 32 9.05 3.57 -1.79
C ALA A 32 9.74 2.53 -0.89
N ILE A 33 10.86 1.99 -1.35
CA ILE A 33 11.69 1.06 -0.60
C ILE A 33 13.13 1.53 -0.54
N GLU A 34 13.88 1.03 0.44
CA GLU A 34 15.32 1.24 0.57
C GLU A 34 16.05 -0.08 0.84
N TYR A 35 17.35 -0.06 0.59
CA TYR A 35 18.26 -1.18 0.85
C TYR A 35 19.19 -0.80 2.01
N PRO A 36 18.83 -1.12 3.27
CA PRO A 36 19.61 -0.68 4.42
C PRO A 36 21.00 -1.32 4.44
N GLU A 37 22.05 -0.49 4.55
CA GLU A 37 23.45 -0.94 4.63
C GLU A 37 23.70 -1.82 5.86
N THR A 38 22.93 -1.60 6.94
CA THR A 38 23.05 -2.33 8.21
C THR A 38 22.44 -3.73 8.19
N ARG A 39 21.62 -4.05 7.18
CA ARG A 39 20.92 -5.33 7.04
C ARG A 39 21.01 -5.82 5.59
N LEU A 40 22.20 -6.31 5.23
CA LEU A 40 22.47 -6.85 3.89
C LEU A 40 21.44 -7.90 3.47
N GLY A 41 20.93 -7.76 2.24
CA GLY A 41 19.93 -8.68 1.69
C GLY A 41 18.51 -8.48 2.23
N THR A 42 18.23 -7.31 2.81
CA THR A 42 16.87 -6.91 3.18
C THR A 42 16.41 -5.71 2.38
N VAL A 43 15.09 -5.59 2.26
CA VAL A 43 14.37 -4.45 1.69
C VAL A 43 13.58 -3.82 2.83
N GLU A 44 13.72 -2.52 3.00
CA GLU A 44 12.96 -1.74 3.97
C GLU A 44 11.89 -0.92 3.24
N LEU A 45 10.66 -1.00 3.72
CA LEU A 45 9.55 -0.22 3.17
C LEU A 45 9.57 1.16 3.81
N VAL A 46 9.68 2.22 3.01
CA VAL A 46 9.79 3.60 3.50
C VAL A 46 8.45 4.31 3.46
N ARG A 47 7.65 4.03 2.42
CA ARG A 47 6.36 4.70 2.21
C ARG A 47 5.45 3.87 1.33
N VAL A 48 4.15 3.88 1.64
CA VAL A 48 3.10 3.38 0.76
C VAL A 48 2.08 4.48 0.56
N GLU A 49 1.84 4.84 -0.71
CA GLU A 49 0.90 5.86 -1.13
C GLU A 49 -0.20 5.20 -1.97
N LEU A 50 -1.45 5.49 -1.62
CA LEU A 50 -2.63 4.93 -2.28
C LEU A 50 -3.30 6.02 -3.10
N TYR A 51 -3.64 5.68 -4.35
CA TYR A 51 -4.25 6.56 -5.33
C TYR A 51 -5.49 5.90 -5.94
N ASP A 52 -6.43 6.73 -6.39
CA ASP A 52 -7.59 6.26 -7.15
C ASP A 52 -7.23 5.96 -8.62
N GLU A 53 -8.21 5.52 -9.41
CA GLU A 53 -8.05 5.22 -10.85
C GLU A 53 -7.64 6.41 -11.72
N ASN A 54 -7.83 7.63 -11.22
CA ASN A 54 -7.45 8.88 -11.89
C ASN A 54 -6.12 9.42 -11.36
N GLU A 55 -5.37 8.61 -10.61
CA GLU A 55 -4.13 8.99 -9.94
C GLU A 55 -4.29 10.13 -8.92
N ASN A 56 -5.49 10.36 -8.38
CA ASN A 56 -5.65 11.28 -7.27
C ASN A 56 -5.19 10.61 -5.98
N PHE A 57 -4.39 11.34 -5.20
CA PHE A 57 -3.92 10.88 -3.91
C PHE A 57 -5.10 10.62 -2.94
N ILE A 58 -5.11 9.44 -2.32
CA ILE A 58 -6.07 9.07 -1.28
C ILE A 58 -5.43 9.23 0.10
N CYS A 59 -4.38 8.47 0.38
CA CYS A 59 -3.70 8.47 1.68
C CYS A 59 -2.31 7.80 1.65
N ASN A 60 -1.58 7.94 2.76
CA ASN A 60 -0.40 7.15 3.08
C ASN A 60 -0.76 6.02 4.05
N ASP A 61 -0.33 4.80 3.77
CA ASP A 61 -0.48 3.66 4.67
C ASP A 61 0.83 3.41 5.42
N ASN A 62 0.91 3.99 6.62
CA ASN A 62 2.11 3.88 7.46
C ASN A 62 2.12 2.62 8.34
N ASP A 63 1.02 1.86 8.41
CA ASP A 63 0.92 0.72 9.32
C ASP A 63 1.77 -0.46 8.87
N ILE A 64 2.03 -0.57 7.56
CA ILE A 64 2.86 -1.63 6.99
C ILE A 64 4.37 -1.33 7.05
N ILE A 65 4.76 -0.07 7.23
CA ILE A 65 6.17 0.37 7.22
C ILE A 65 7.01 -0.33 8.31
N ASN A 66 6.40 -0.74 9.43
CA ASN A 66 7.12 -1.23 10.60
C ASN A 66 6.91 -2.72 10.95
N SER A 67 6.11 -3.46 10.18
CA SER A 67 5.63 -4.78 10.65
C SER A 67 6.38 -6.00 10.10
N GLU A 68 7.17 -5.87 9.03
CA GLU A 68 7.75 -7.03 8.32
C GLU A 68 9.19 -6.78 7.83
N ILE A 69 9.96 -7.86 7.71
CA ILE A 69 11.29 -7.87 7.06
C ILE A 69 11.12 -8.52 5.70
N TRP A 70 11.48 -7.82 4.63
CA TRP A 70 11.44 -8.35 3.26
C TRP A 70 12.85 -8.61 2.74
N HIS A 71 12.98 -9.57 1.83
CA HIS A 71 14.27 -9.94 1.23
C HIS A 71 14.39 -9.53 -0.24
N ASN A 72 13.28 -9.19 -0.88
CA ASN A 72 13.25 -8.70 -2.25
C ASN A 72 11.97 -7.87 -2.51
N LYS A 73 11.95 -7.19 -3.67
CA LYS A 73 10.84 -6.34 -4.12
C LYS A 73 9.55 -7.10 -4.42
N ASP A 74 9.67 -8.33 -4.89
CA ASP A 74 8.52 -9.14 -5.25
C ASP A 74 7.76 -9.59 -4.00
N ASP A 75 8.46 -9.87 -2.90
CA ASP A 75 7.84 -10.15 -1.60
C ASP A 75 7.01 -8.95 -1.14
N VAL A 76 7.56 -7.73 -1.23
CA VAL A 76 6.85 -6.48 -0.92
C VAL A 76 5.60 -6.35 -1.79
N ARG A 77 5.73 -6.54 -3.11
CA ARG A 77 4.60 -6.46 -4.04
C ARG A 77 3.51 -7.49 -3.70
N VAL A 78 3.88 -8.74 -3.44
CA VAL A 78 2.94 -9.82 -3.09
C VAL A 78 2.21 -9.52 -1.78
N SER A 79 2.90 -8.99 -0.77
CA SER A 79 2.26 -8.59 0.49
C SER A 79 1.24 -7.48 0.28
N LEU A 80 1.55 -6.46 -0.53
CA LEU A 80 0.65 -5.33 -0.77
C LEU A 80 -0.56 -5.72 -1.64
N VAL A 81 -0.36 -6.56 -2.66
CA VAL A 81 -1.44 -7.17 -3.46
C VAL A 81 -2.46 -7.86 -2.55
N LYS A 82 -1.99 -8.66 -1.59
CA LYS A 82 -2.85 -9.35 -0.63
C LYS A 82 -3.53 -8.39 0.33
N LYS A 83 -2.79 -7.43 0.89
CA LYS A 83 -3.32 -6.46 1.88
C LYS A 83 -4.46 -5.63 1.30
N TYR A 84 -4.29 -5.14 0.07
CA TYR A 84 -5.27 -4.26 -0.57
C TYR A 84 -6.26 -4.99 -1.48
N ALA A 85 -6.10 -6.31 -1.66
CA ALA A 85 -6.90 -7.10 -2.61
C ALA A 85 -6.94 -6.46 -4.02
N VAL A 86 -5.77 -6.01 -4.49
CA VAL A 86 -5.59 -5.34 -5.78
C VAL A 86 -4.79 -6.22 -6.73
N SER A 87 -4.86 -5.93 -8.03
CA SER A 87 -4.03 -6.63 -9.00
C SER A 87 -2.55 -6.20 -8.93
N PRO A 88 -1.59 -7.09 -9.21
CA PRO A 88 -0.16 -6.77 -9.14
C PRO A 88 0.30 -5.65 -10.07
N GLU A 89 -0.39 -5.44 -11.20
CA GLU A 89 -0.07 -4.41 -12.18
C GLU A 89 -0.25 -2.98 -11.68
N ILE A 90 -1.05 -2.76 -10.63
CA ILE A 90 -1.24 -1.42 -10.06
C ILE A 90 -0.27 -1.14 -8.89
N VAL A 91 0.65 -2.06 -8.58
CA VAL A 91 1.62 -1.91 -7.49
C VAL A 91 3.01 -1.59 -8.06
N PHE A 92 3.38 -0.31 -7.91
CA PHE A 92 4.63 0.24 -8.42
C PHE A 92 5.63 0.43 -7.29
N VAL A 93 6.77 -0.25 -7.40
CA VAL A 93 7.86 -0.18 -6.43
C VAL A 93 8.93 0.79 -6.96
N LEU A 94 9.13 1.88 -6.25
CA LEU A 94 10.12 2.93 -6.48
C LEU A 94 11.35 2.65 -5.60
N GLU A 95 12.54 2.75 -6.22
CA GLU A 95 13.86 2.64 -5.58
C GLU A 95 14.46 4.01 -5.31
#